data_AF-A0A2P2IG28-F1
#
_entry.id   AF-A0A2P2IG28-F1
#
_cell.length_a   1.000
_cell.length_b   1.000
_cell.length_c   1.000
_cell.angle_alpha   90.00
_cell.angle_beta   90.00
_cell.angle_gamma   90.00
#
_symmetry.space_group_name_H-M   'P 1'
#
loop_
_entity.id
_entity.type
_entity.pdbx_description
1 polymer ?
#
loop_
_entity_poly.entity_id
_entity_poly.type
_entity_poly.pdbx_seq_one_letter_code
_entity_poly.pdbx_strand_id
1 'polypeptide(L)'
;IRCGDLRRGVNLATELNNKQLKRECADILESKKQHVEAAILYENSGQYEKAASLYIKLKNWIKVGSLLPNINAPKIHLQYAKAKETEGSYREAVAAYSSAREQDSVVRLLLHNLNAPEEAVAIVRANKSVEGAKMIAKFFQRLNDYESAIQFL
;
A
#
# COMPACT_ATOMS: atom_id res chain seq x y z
N ILE A 1 -5.11 23.82 27.04
CA ILE A 1 -4.33 22.72 27.62
C ILE A 1 -2.92 22.79 27.02
N ARG A 2 -2.04 23.58 27.63
CA ARG A 2 -0.74 24.02 27.10
C ARG A 2 0.39 23.18 27.69
N CYS A 3 1.13 22.51 26.80
CA CYS A 3 2.50 21.96 26.89
C CYS A 3 3.05 21.18 28.11
N GLY A 4 2.52 21.27 29.33
CA GLY A 4 3.13 20.62 30.51
C GLY A 4 2.85 19.12 30.66
N ASP A 5 1.64 18.69 30.31
CA ASP A 5 1.16 17.33 30.61
C ASP A 5 0.93 16.49 29.35
N LEU A 6 1.77 16.59 28.32
CA LEU A 6 1.57 15.74 27.13
C LEU A 6 1.79 14.26 27.47
N ARG A 7 2.84 13.95 28.23
CA ARG A 7 3.13 12.59 28.71
C ARG A 7 2.06 12.08 29.67
N ARG A 8 1.59 12.94 30.58
CA ARG A 8 0.48 12.60 31.50
C ARG A 8 -0.83 12.41 30.75
N GLY A 9 -1.15 13.25 29.76
CA GLY A 9 -2.33 13.12 28.91
C GLY A 9 -2.31 11.84 28.06
N VAL A 10 -1.15 11.48 27.51
CA VAL A 10 -0.97 10.21 26.79
C VAL A 10 -1.14 9.01 27.73
N ASN A 11 -0.50 9.04 28.91
CA ASN A 11 -0.63 7.96 29.90
C ASN A 11 -2.08 7.83 30.42
N LEU A 12 -2.74 8.94 30.71
CA LEU A 12 -4.13 8.96 31.16
C LEU A 12 -5.09 8.49 30.05
N ALA A 13 -4.83 8.84 28.78
CA ALA A 13 -5.60 8.36 27.64
C ALA A 13 -5.38 6.85 27.38
N THR A 14 -4.20 6.33 27.67
CA THR A 14 -3.95 4.87 27.65
C THR A 14 -4.64 4.16 28.80
N GLU A 15 -4.65 4.75 30.00
CA GLU A 15 -5.31 4.19 31.20
C GLU A 15 -6.84 4.18 31.10
N LEU A 16 -7.44 5.25 30.56
CA LEU A 16 -8.90 5.38 30.42
C LEU A 16 -9.49 4.60 29.24
N ASN A 17 -8.65 3.97 28.42
CA ASN A 17 -9.00 3.24 27.18
C ASN A 17 -10.00 3.97 26.25
N ASN A 18 -10.06 5.30 26.34
CA ASN A 18 -11.00 6.09 25.55
C ASN A 18 -10.40 6.34 24.15
N LYS A 19 -10.97 5.71 23.13
CA LYS A 19 -10.52 5.82 21.73
C LYS A 19 -10.51 7.27 21.22
N GLN A 20 -11.44 8.10 21.71
CA GLN A 20 -11.54 9.51 21.31
C GLN A 20 -10.36 10.31 21.87
N LEU A 21 -10.01 10.12 23.14
CA LEU A 21 -8.83 10.77 23.74
C LEU A 21 -7.53 10.33 23.05
N LYS A 22 -7.40 9.04 22.71
CA LYS A 22 -6.25 8.53 21.95
C LYS A 22 -6.10 9.20 20.59
N ARG A 23 -7.22 9.44 19.88
CA ARG A 23 -7.25 10.19 18.61
C ARG A 23 -6.78 11.63 18.81
N GLU A 24 -7.35 12.34 19.77
CA GLU A 24 -6.99 13.75 20.04
C GLU A 24 -5.52 13.89 20.45
N CYS A 25 -5.02 12.98 21.30
CA CYS A 25 -3.59 12.92 21.62
C CYS A 25 -2.73 12.67 20.38
N ALA A 26 -3.13 11.77 19.49
CA ALA A 26 -2.42 11.49 18.25
C ALA A 26 -2.39 12.71 17.31
N ASP A 27 -3.51 13.42 17.15
CA ASP A 27 -3.58 14.65 16.35
C ASP A 27 -2.64 15.74 16.91
N ILE A 28 -2.57 15.89 18.25
CA ILE A 28 -1.64 16.82 18.90
C ILE A 28 -0.18 16.41 18.66
N LEU A 29 0.15 15.12 18.80
CA LEU A 29 1.50 14.61 18.55
C LEU A 29 1.92 14.77 17.09
N GLU A 30 0.99 14.59 16.16
CA GLU A 30 1.20 14.85 14.75
C GLU A 30 1.52 16.33 14.50
N SER A 31 0.80 17.26 15.14
CA SER A 31 1.11 18.71 15.08
C SER A 31 2.52 19.04 15.62
N LYS A 32 2.99 18.26 16.58
CA LYS A 32 4.33 18.37 17.18
C LYS A 32 5.43 17.64 16.40
N LYS A 33 5.11 17.07 15.23
CA LYS A 33 6.01 16.26 14.39
C LYS A 33 6.52 14.98 15.07
N GLN A 34 5.86 14.52 16.14
CA GLN A 34 6.17 13.25 16.81
C GLN A 34 5.44 12.10 16.11
N HIS A 35 5.83 11.82 14.86
CA HIS A 35 5.12 10.90 13.99
C HIS A 35 5.11 9.45 14.48
N VAL A 36 6.17 9.00 15.16
CA VAL A 36 6.28 7.62 15.68
C VAL A 36 5.23 7.37 16.78
N GLU A 37 5.18 8.25 17.77
CA GLU A 37 4.24 8.16 18.90
C GLU A 37 2.80 8.37 18.43
N ALA A 38 2.57 9.30 17.50
CA ALA A 38 1.26 9.51 16.89
C ALA A 38 0.76 8.25 16.18
N ALA A 39 1.61 7.58 15.39
CA ALA A 39 1.23 6.36 14.67
C ALA A 39 0.81 5.23 15.62
N ILE A 40 1.55 5.02 16.72
CA ILE A 40 1.21 4.01 17.74
C ILE A 40 -0.13 4.32 18.40
N LEU A 41 -0.42 5.58 18.71
CA LEU A 41 -1.71 5.96 19.27
C LEU A 41 -2.85 5.79 18.28
N TYR A 42 -2.63 6.07 17.00
CA TYR A 42 -3.61 5.79 15.96
C TYR A 42 -3.89 4.29 15.83
N GLU A 43 -2.87 3.44 15.84
CA GLU A 43 -3.04 1.96 15.89
C GLU A 43 -3.90 1.56 17.10
N ASN A 44 -3.54 2.05 18.30
CA ASN A 44 -4.26 1.74 19.54
C ASN A 44 -5.69 2.31 19.61
N SER A 45 -5.99 3.34 18.80
CA SER A 45 -7.33 3.90 18.67
C SER A 45 -8.20 3.17 17.63
N GLY A 46 -7.61 2.24 16.85
CA GLY A 46 -8.25 1.54 15.74
C GLY A 46 -8.26 2.33 14.42
N GLN A 47 -7.46 3.39 14.30
CA GLN A 47 -7.33 4.21 13.09
C GLN A 47 -6.14 3.77 12.24
N TYR A 48 -6.24 2.59 11.66
CA TYR A 48 -5.15 1.98 10.90
C TYR A 48 -4.76 2.78 9.65
N GLU A 49 -5.71 3.44 8.98
CA GLU A 49 -5.44 4.25 7.79
C GLU A 49 -4.54 5.47 8.11
N LYS A 50 -4.87 6.20 9.19
CA LYS A 50 -4.04 7.32 9.66
C LYS A 50 -2.67 6.82 10.12
N ALA A 51 -2.63 5.73 10.89
CA ALA A 51 -1.38 5.13 11.34
C ALA A 51 -0.47 4.76 10.16
N ALA A 52 -0.99 4.05 9.15
CA ALA A 52 -0.24 3.70 7.96
C ALA A 52 0.24 4.91 7.18
N SER A 53 -0.57 5.98 7.05
CA SER A 53 -0.11 7.22 6.41
C SER A 53 1.10 7.84 7.11
N LEU A 54 1.17 7.76 8.44
CA LEU A 54 2.31 8.21 9.23
C LEU A 54 3.51 7.27 9.10
N TYR A 55 3.28 5.95 9.10
CA TYR A 55 4.36 5.00 8.86
C TYR A 55 4.96 5.13 7.46
N ILE A 56 4.16 5.46 6.44
CA ILE A 56 4.63 5.79 5.09
C ILE A 56 5.54 7.02 5.14
N LYS A 57 5.14 8.10 5.84
CA LYS A 57 5.99 9.30 6.03
C LYS A 57 7.31 8.96 6.75
N LEU A 58 7.25 8.04 7.71
CA LEU A 58 8.41 7.53 8.44
C LEU A 58 9.24 6.50 7.65
N LYS A 59 8.82 6.12 6.44
CA LYS A 59 9.40 5.05 5.61
C LYS A 59 9.46 3.70 6.34
N ASN A 60 8.57 3.46 7.30
CA ASN A 60 8.48 2.20 8.03
C ASN A 60 7.53 1.24 7.29
N TRP A 61 8.00 0.66 6.20
CA TRP A 61 7.20 -0.23 5.35
C TRP A 61 6.82 -1.53 6.04
N ILE A 62 7.65 -2.03 6.96
CA ILE A 62 7.36 -3.25 7.73
C ILE A 62 6.05 -3.08 8.50
N LYS A 63 5.90 -1.96 9.22
CA LYS A 63 4.67 -1.63 9.94
C LYS A 63 3.49 -1.43 9.01
N VAL A 64 3.67 -0.71 7.89
CA VAL A 64 2.60 -0.54 6.89
C VAL A 64 2.09 -1.89 6.41
N GLY A 65 2.97 -2.81 6.02
CA GLY A 65 2.61 -4.16 5.58
C GLY A 65 1.79 -4.94 6.61
N SER A 66 2.15 -4.84 7.90
CA SER A 66 1.38 -5.46 8.99
C SER A 66 -0.01 -4.86 9.19
N LEU A 67 -0.20 -3.59 8.82
CA LEU A 67 -1.47 -2.88 8.92
C LEU A 67 -2.34 -3.02 7.67
N LEU A 68 -1.77 -3.34 6.51
CA LEU A 68 -2.48 -3.45 5.24
C LEU A 68 -3.73 -4.34 5.29
N PRO A 69 -3.75 -5.51 5.98
CA PRO A 69 -4.95 -6.34 6.06
C PRO A 69 -6.13 -5.65 6.75
N ASN A 70 -5.85 -4.69 7.64
CA ASN A 70 -6.86 -3.92 8.37
C ASN A 70 -7.26 -2.62 7.63
N ILE A 71 -6.64 -2.34 6.49
CA ILE A 71 -6.82 -1.12 5.72
C ILE A 71 -7.52 -1.44 4.41
N ASN A 72 -8.66 -0.80 4.20
CA ASN A 72 -9.42 -0.93 2.95
C ASN A 72 -9.17 0.24 1.98
N ALA A 73 -8.25 1.15 2.31
CA ALA A 73 -7.94 2.32 1.51
C ALA A 73 -6.97 1.96 0.36
N PRO A 74 -7.42 1.94 -0.92
CA PRO A 74 -6.58 1.54 -2.05
C PRO A 74 -5.38 2.47 -2.24
N LYS A 75 -5.49 3.75 -1.84
CA LYS A 75 -4.40 4.73 -1.88
C LYS A 75 -3.19 4.31 -1.05
N ILE A 76 -3.41 3.68 0.09
CA ILE A 76 -2.33 3.22 0.99
C ILE A 76 -1.64 2.00 0.39
N HIS A 77 -2.43 1.03 -0.11
CA HIS A 77 -1.91 -0.13 -0.85
C HIS A 77 -1.07 0.29 -2.05
N LEU A 78 -1.52 1.28 -2.82
CA LEU A 78 -0.78 1.83 -3.96
C LEU A 78 0.56 2.46 -3.54
N GLN A 79 0.57 3.25 -2.47
CA GLN A 79 1.80 3.87 -1.96
C GLN A 79 2.80 2.82 -1.47
N TYR A 80 2.31 1.80 -0.76
CA TYR A 80 3.12 0.67 -0.32
C TYR A 80 3.69 -0.12 -1.51
N ALA A 81 2.86 -0.41 -2.52
CA ALA A 81 3.28 -1.14 -3.71
C ALA A 81 4.39 -0.41 -4.47
N LYS A 82 4.25 0.91 -4.67
CA LYS A 82 5.29 1.76 -5.28
C LYS A 82 6.59 1.73 -4.50
N ALA A 83 6.53 1.80 -3.17
CA ALA A 83 7.73 1.71 -2.33
C ALA A 83 8.42 0.36 -2.50
N LYS A 84 7.66 -0.74 -2.48
CA LYS A 84 8.19 -2.09 -2.69
C LYS A 84 8.78 -2.31 -4.08
N GLU A 85 8.18 -1.70 -5.09
CA GLU A 85 8.73 -1.66 -6.44
C GLU A 85 10.09 -0.95 -6.47
N THR A 86 10.26 0.19 -5.77
CA THR A 86 11.57 0.86 -5.66
C THR A 86 12.60 0.09 -4.84
N GLU A 87 12.17 -0.73 -3.87
CA GLU A 87 13.03 -1.64 -3.11
C GLU A 87 13.43 -2.89 -3.91
N GLY A 88 12.89 -3.10 -5.12
CA GLY A 88 13.11 -4.30 -5.92
C GLY A 88 12.31 -5.53 -5.44
N SER A 89 11.42 -5.36 -4.46
CA SER A 89 10.55 -6.41 -3.91
C SER A 89 9.27 -6.55 -4.74
N TYR A 90 9.42 -6.97 -6.00
CA TYR A 90 8.32 -7.00 -6.97
C TYR A 90 7.17 -7.94 -6.59
N ARG A 91 7.45 -9.05 -5.90
CA ARG A 91 6.41 -9.98 -5.43
C ARG A 91 5.46 -9.34 -4.42
N GLU A 92 6.01 -8.61 -3.44
CA GLU A 92 5.20 -7.86 -2.47
C GLU A 92 4.45 -6.71 -3.13
N ALA A 93 5.10 -6.02 -4.09
CA ALA A 93 4.47 -4.97 -4.86
C ALA A 93 3.26 -5.49 -5.64
N VAL A 94 3.36 -6.66 -6.29
CA VAL A 94 2.24 -7.29 -7.01
C VAL A 94 1.07 -7.60 -6.07
N ALA A 95 1.33 -8.18 -4.89
CA ALA A 95 0.27 -8.45 -3.90
C ALA A 95 -0.45 -7.16 -3.45
N ALA A 96 0.31 -6.09 -3.24
CA ALA A 96 -0.23 -4.80 -2.85
C ALA A 96 -0.98 -4.09 -3.99
N TYR A 97 -0.46 -4.10 -5.23
CA TYR A 97 -1.18 -3.56 -6.39
C TYR A 97 -2.47 -4.32 -6.68
N SER A 98 -2.45 -5.66 -6.53
CA SER A 98 -3.65 -6.48 -6.63
C SER A 98 -4.70 -6.08 -5.58
N SER A 99 -4.27 -5.87 -4.33
CA SER A 99 -5.14 -5.38 -3.24
C SER A 99 -5.66 -3.96 -3.51
N ALA A 100 -4.88 -3.12 -4.19
CA ALA A 100 -5.27 -1.78 -4.61
C ALA A 100 -6.21 -1.77 -5.84
N ARG A 101 -6.52 -2.94 -6.43
CA ARG A 101 -7.25 -3.11 -7.71
C ARG A 101 -6.54 -2.49 -8.92
N GLU A 102 -5.22 -2.37 -8.85
CA GLU A 102 -4.36 -1.80 -9.89
C GLU A 102 -3.74 -2.91 -10.72
N GLN A 103 -4.57 -3.59 -11.50
CA GLN A 103 -4.19 -4.81 -12.21
C GLN A 103 -3.29 -4.55 -13.41
N ASP A 104 -3.42 -3.41 -14.07
CA ASP A 104 -2.52 -3.02 -15.17
C ASP A 104 -1.08 -2.86 -14.66
N SER A 105 -0.92 -2.34 -13.43
CA SER A 105 0.39 -2.21 -12.78
C SER A 105 0.97 -3.58 -12.43
N VAL A 106 0.12 -4.53 -12.01
CA VAL A 106 0.51 -5.94 -11.79
C VAL A 106 0.99 -6.58 -13.09
N VAL A 107 0.23 -6.43 -14.18
CA VAL A 107 0.58 -6.97 -15.51
C VAL A 107 1.92 -6.41 -15.97
N ARG A 108 2.14 -5.11 -15.84
CA ARG A 108 3.42 -4.47 -16.15
C ARG A 108 4.58 -5.10 -15.37
N LEU A 109 4.42 -5.26 -14.05
CA LEU A 109 5.45 -5.86 -13.18
C LEU A 109 5.73 -7.32 -13.53
N LEU A 110 4.68 -8.09 -13.84
CA LEU A 110 4.82 -9.49 -14.23
C LEU A 110 5.58 -9.64 -15.55
N LEU A 111 5.30 -8.79 -16.54
CA LEU A 111 5.95 -8.83 -17.84
C LEU A 111 7.39 -8.33 -17.81
N HIS A 112 7.67 -7.24 -17.08
CA HIS A 112 8.98 -6.57 -17.14
C HIS A 112 9.95 -6.98 -16.04
N ASN A 113 9.46 -7.30 -14.84
CA ASN A 113 10.32 -7.50 -13.66
C ASN A 113 10.36 -8.96 -13.21
N LEU A 114 9.24 -9.67 -13.28
CA LEU A 114 9.14 -11.07 -12.87
C LEU A 114 9.25 -12.06 -14.03
N ASN A 115 9.25 -11.59 -15.29
CA ASN A 115 9.29 -12.40 -16.51
C ASN A 115 8.27 -13.55 -16.50
N ALA A 116 7.07 -13.30 -15.98
CA ALA A 116 5.98 -14.27 -15.85
C ALA A 116 4.79 -13.88 -16.76
N PRO A 117 4.92 -14.07 -18.09
CA PRO A 117 3.88 -13.64 -19.05
C PRO A 117 2.59 -14.45 -18.93
N GLU A 118 2.67 -15.72 -18.51
CA GLU A 118 1.49 -16.58 -18.34
C GLU A 118 0.55 -16.06 -17.25
N GLU A 119 1.10 -15.66 -16.11
CA GLU A 119 0.32 -15.05 -15.02
C GLU A 119 -0.29 -13.72 -15.46
N ALA A 120 0.47 -12.90 -16.19
CA ALA A 120 -0.01 -11.64 -16.74
C ALA A 120 -1.20 -11.86 -17.69
N VAL A 121 -1.12 -12.87 -18.57
CA VAL A 121 -2.22 -13.27 -19.46
C VAL A 121 -3.46 -13.72 -18.69
N ALA A 122 -3.29 -14.55 -17.66
CA ALA A 122 -4.40 -15.01 -16.84
C ALA A 122 -5.15 -13.83 -16.18
N ILE A 123 -4.41 -12.87 -15.63
CA ILE A 123 -4.97 -11.66 -15.02
C ILE A 123 -5.70 -10.80 -16.05
N VAL A 124 -5.11 -10.55 -17.22
CA VAL A 124 -5.78 -9.75 -18.26
C VAL A 124 -7.03 -10.43 -18.79
N ARG A 125 -7.01 -11.76 -19.01
CA ARG A 125 -8.18 -12.51 -19.44
C ARG A 125 -9.30 -12.48 -18.40
N ALA A 126 -8.96 -12.56 -17.12
CA ALA A 126 -9.92 -12.47 -16.02
C ALA A 126 -10.56 -11.07 -15.93
N ASN A 127 -9.76 -10.01 -16.06
CA ASN A 127 -10.22 -8.63 -15.86
C ASN A 127 -10.70 -7.94 -17.13
N LYS A 128 -10.40 -8.51 -18.29
CA LYS A 128 -10.72 -7.98 -19.63
C LYS A 128 -10.21 -6.54 -19.85
N SER A 129 -9.06 -6.21 -19.23
CA SER A 129 -8.41 -4.91 -19.38
C SER A 129 -7.83 -4.76 -20.80
N VAL A 130 -8.21 -3.69 -21.49
CA VAL A 130 -7.72 -3.39 -22.84
C VAL A 130 -6.26 -2.92 -22.80
N GLU A 131 -5.92 -2.13 -21.79
CA GLU A 131 -4.57 -1.65 -21.54
C GLU A 131 -3.61 -2.81 -21.24
N GLY A 132 -4.05 -3.74 -20.39
CA GLY A 132 -3.29 -4.96 -20.08
C GLY A 132 -3.06 -5.84 -21.31
N ALA A 133 -4.09 -6.03 -22.14
CA ALA A 133 -4.00 -6.80 -23.39
C ALA A 133 -2.98 -6.17 -24.36
N LYS A 134 -3.01 -4.85 -24.51
CA LYS A 134 -2.03 -4.11 -25.32
C LYS A 134 -0.59 -4.26 -24.80
N MET A 135 -0.37 -4.30 -23.49
CA MET A 135 0.96 -4.53 -22.92
C MET A 135 1.48 -5.93 -23.25
N ILE A 136 0.62 -6.94 -23.11
CA ILE A 136 0.95 -8.33 -23.44
C ILE A 136 1.23 -8.49 -24.94
N ALA A 137 0.39 -7.93 -25.80
CA ALA A 137 0.59 -7.97 -27.26
C ALA A 137 1.96 -7.37 -27.65
N LYS A 138 2.31 -6.21 -27.08
CA LYS A 138 3.63 -5.58 -27.31
C LYS A 138 4.79 -6.42 -26.78
N PHE A 139 4.60 -7.14 -25.68
CA PHE A 139 5.62 -8.02 -25.13
C PHE A 139 5.88 -9.22 -26.06
N PHE A 140 4.83 -9.89 -26.53
CA PHE A 140 4.96 -11.01 -27.48
C PHE A 140 5.50 -10.57 -28.85
N GLN A 141 5.13 -9.39 -29.34
CA GLN A 141 5.74 -8.82 -30.54
C GLN A 141 7.26 -8.65 -30.43
N ARG A 142 7.76 -8.23 -29.26
CA ARG A 142 9.22 -8.12 -29.03
C ARG A 142 9.92 -9.47 -28.98
N LEU A 143 9.19 -10.53 -28.62
CA LEU A 143 9.68 -11.91 -28.65
C LEU A 143 9.57 -12.56 -30.04
N ASN A 144 9.13 -11.81 -31.07
CA ASN A 144 8.77 -12.30 -32.41
C ASN A 144 7.66 -13.37 -32.42
N ASP A 145 6.87 -13.47 -31.36
CA ASP A 145 5.69 -14.32 -31.30
C ASP A 145 4.45 -13.52 -31.70
N TYR A 146 4.25 -13.42 -33.02
CA TYR A 146 3.14 -12.67 -33.59
C TYR A 146 1.80 -13.41 -33.47
N GLU A 147 1.80 -14.75 -33.41
CA GLU A 147 0.59 -15.56 -33.26
C GLU A 147 -0.09 -15.28 -31.91
N SER A 148 0.70 -15.31 -30.83
CA SER A 148 0.20 -14.97 -29.50
C SER A 148 -0.21 -13.50 -29.42
N ALA A 149 0.53 -12.59 -30.06
CA ALA A 149 0.22 -11.15 -30.03
C ALA A 149 -1.13 -10.79 -30.70
N ILE A 150 -1.51 -11.47 -31.79
CA ILE A 150 -2.77 -11.24 -32.50
C ILE A 150 -3.98 -11.56 -31.62
N GLN A 151 -3.87 -12.54 -30.71
CA GLN A 151 -4.97 -12.89 -29.80
C GLN A 151 -5.31 -11.77 -28.79
N PHE A 152 -4.42 -10.80 -28.59
CA PHE A 152 -4.56 -9.71 -27.63
C PHE A 152 -4.68 -8.32 -28.28
N LEU A 153 -4.73 -8.24 -29.61
CA LEU A 153 -4.94 -7.02 -30.41
C LEU A 153 -6.43 -6.83 -30.74
#